data_AF-A0A8T9DK90-F1
#
_entry.id   AF-A0A8T9DK90-F1
#
_cell.length_a   1.000
_cell.length_b   1.000
_cell.length_c   1.000
_cell.angle_alpha   90.00
_cell.angle_beta   90.00
_cell.angle_gamma   90.00
#
_symmetry.space_group_name_H-M   'P 1'
#
loop_
_entity.id
_entity.type
_entity.pdbx_description
1 polymer ?
#
loop_
_entity_poly.entity_id
_entity_poly.type
_entity_poly.pdbx_seq_one_letter_code
_entity_poly.pdbx_strand_id
1 'polypeptide(L)' 'MGEAQRADRLSGLARWQFRRVHQNMPYDLEADASRLTPLECARRIRLEFRL' A
#
# COMPACT_ATOMS: atom_id res chain seq x y z
N MET A 1 -7.85 7.66 -2.86
CA MET A 1 -7.88 7.46 -4.32
C MET A 1 -7.92 5.98 -4.61
N GLY A 2 -8.76 5.51 -5.54
CA GLY A 2 -8.96 4.08 -5.82
C GLY A 2 -8.49 3.68 -7.22
N GLU A 3 -8.45 2.38 -7.52
CA GLU A 3 -8.10 1.88 -8.87
C GLU A 3 -8.94 2.50 -10.00
N ALA A 4 -10.22 2.81 -9.73
CA ALA A 4 -11.12 3.39 -10.72
C ALA A 4 -10.68 4.77 -11.25
N GLN A 5 -9.80 5.48 -10.53
CA GLN A 5 -9.27 6.77 -10.95
C GLN A 5 -7.98 6.62 -11.79
N ARG A 6 -7.52 5.39 -12.01
CA ARG A 6 -6.30 5.06 -12.75
C ARG A 6 -6.65 4.46 -14.11
N ALA A 7 -6.71 5.32 -15.12
CA ALA A 7 -7.10 4.95 -16.49
C ALA A 7 -6.16 3.91 -17.13
N ASP A 8 -4.95 3.74 -16.59
CA ASP A 8 -3.93 2.81 -17.06
C ASP A 8 -4.13 1.36 -16.60
N ARG A 9 -5.13 1.07 -15.75
CA ARG A 9 -5.18 -0.18 -15.00
C ARG A 9 -6.45 -1.00 -15.23
N LEU A 10 -6.30 -2.31 -15.44
CA LEU A 10 -7.41 -3.26 -15.47
C LEU A 10 -8.10 -3.30 -14.09
N SER A 11 -9.43 -3.20 -14.09
CA SER A 11 -10.22 -3.22 -12.85
C SER A 11 -10.06 -4.53 -12.10
N GLY A 12 -9.84 -4.46 -10.78
CA GLY A 12 -9.68 -5.62 -9.91
C GLY A 12 -8.25 -6.19 -9.86
N LEU A 13 -7.31 -5.59 -10.61
CA LEU A 13 -5.91 -6.00 -10.62
C LEU A 13 -5.27 -5.85 -9.23
N ALA A 14 -5.45 -4.74 -8.52
CA ALA A 14 -4.87 -4.55 -7.19
C ALA A 14 -5.44 -5.56 -6.19
N ARG A 15 -6.74 -5.86 -6.24
CA ARG A 15 -7.34 -6.88 -5.36
C ARG A 15 -6.72 -8.26 -5.61
N TRP A 16 -6.51 -8.62 -6.88
CA TRP A 16 -5.91 -9.90 -7.25
C TRP A 16 -4.43 -9.98 -6.85
N GLN A 17 -3.66 -8.91 -7.05
CA GLN A 17 -2.24 -8.84 -6.69
C GLN A 17 -2.03 -8.83 -5.18
N PHE A 18 -2.83 -8.06 -4.43
CA PHE A 18 -2.61 -7.79 -3.01
C PHE A 18 -2.42 -9.07 -2.19
N ARG A 19 -3.35 -10.03 -2.29
CA ARG A 19 -3.23 -11.28 -1.53
C ARG A 19 -2.01 -12.11 -1.93
N ARG A 20 -1.67 -12.15 -3.22
CA ARG A 20 -0.57 -13.00 -3.72
C ARG A 20 0.80 -12.46 -3.35
N VAL A 21 0.98 -11.15 -3.40
CA VAL A 21 2.29 -10.53 -3.18
C VAL A 21 2.62 -10.32 -1.70
N HIS A 22 1.62 -10.27 -0.83
CA HIS A 22 1.82 -10.11 0.62
C HIS A 22 1.68 -11.41 1.42
N GLN A 23 1.21 -12.51 0.80
CA GLN A 23 1.08 -13.79 1.49
C GLN A 23 2.46 -14.28 1.97
N ASN A 24 2.57 -14.60 3.25
CA ASN A 24 3.78 -15.11 3.91
C ASN A 24 4.99 -14.17 3.81
N MET A 25 4.78 -12.87 3.64
CA MET A 25 5.86 -11.90 3.58
C MET A 25 5.89 -11.10 4.89
N PRO A 26 6.86 -11.35 5.78
CA PRO A 26 7.02 -10.53 6.98
C PRO A 26 7.59 -9.17 6.58
N TYR A 27 6.97 -8.11 7.07
CA TYR A 27 7.46 -6.74 6.94
C TYR A 27 7.75 -6.19 8.34
N ASP A 28 8.83 -5.41 8.46
CA ASP A 28 9.13 -4.68 9.69
C ASP A 28 8.10 -3.55 9.94
N LEU A 29 7.46 -3.05 8.87
CA LEU A 29 6.39 -2.04 8.93
C LEU A 29 5.34 -2.27 7.83
N GLU A 30 4.06 -2.23 8.22
CA GLU A 30 2.93 -2.21 7.28
C GLU A 30 2.24 -0.83 7.29
N ALA A 31 1.99 -0.29 6.09
CA ALA A 31 1.27 0.97 5.91
C ALA A 31 0.05 0.77 5.00
N ASP A 32 -1.14 0.88 5.57
CA ASP A 32 -2.41 0.70 4.86
C ASP A 32 -2.84 1.98 4.13
N ALA A 33 -2.54 2.05 2.83
CA ALA A 33 -2.90 3.15 1.95
C ALA A 33 -4.42 3.25 1.66
N SER A 34 -5.25 2.31 2.13
CA SER A 34 -6.71 2.46 2.09
C SER A 34 -7.24 3.33 3.25
N ARG A 35 -6.46 3.47 4.32
CA ARG A 35 -6.84 4.21 5.54
C ARG A 35 -5.99 5.46 5.76
N LEU A 36 -4.80 5.49 5.19
CA LEU A 36 -3.82 6.56 5.35
C LEU A 36 -3.64 7.34 4.06
N THR A 37 -3.36 8.63 4.20
CA THR A 37 -2.83 9.44 3.12
C THR A 37 -1.38 9.07 2.81
N PRO A 38 -0.89 9.34 1.58
CA PRO A 38 0.52 9.09 1.23
C PRO A 38 1.51 9.77 2.19
N LEU A 39 1.19 10.96 2.68
CA LEU A 39 2.02 11.70 3.63
C LEU A 39 2.09 11.01 5.00
N GLU A 40 0.98 10.44 5.47
CA GLU A 40 0.96 9.68 6.74
C GLU A 40 1.74 8.38 6.62
N CYS A 41 1.65 7.68 5.48
CA CYS A 41 2.52 6.52 5.21
C CYS A 41 4.00 6.92 5.26
N ALA A 42 4.38 7.99 4.57
CA ALA A 42 5.77 8.47 4.55
C ALA A 42 6.28 8.84 5.95
N ARG A 43 5.45 9.52 6.76
CA ARG A 43 5.80 9.85 8.15
C ARG A 43 6.00 8.61 9.01
N ARG A 44 5.17 7.57 8.85
CA ARG A 44 5.33 6.31 9.57
C ARG A 44 6.63 5.61 9.22
N ILE A 45 6.95 5.51 7.92
CA ILE A 45 8.22 4.96 7.44
C ILE A 45 9.39 5.73 8.07
N ARG A 46 9.33 7.07 8.05
CA ARG A 46 10.37 7.91 8.64
C ARG A 46 10.56 7.65 10.14
N LEU A 47 9.47 7.53 10.89
CA LEU A 47 9.51 7.31 12.34
C LEU A 47 10.06 5.92 12.70
N GLU A 48 9.64 4.89 11.98
CA GLU A 48 10.05 3.51 12.25
C GLU A 48 11.55 3.32 12.00
N PHE A 49 12.03 3.80 10.84
CA PHE A 49 13.42 3.59 10.42
C PHE A 49 14.36 4.73 10.80
N ARG A 50 13.86 5.75 11.52
CA ARG A 50 14.62 6.96 11.93
C ARG A 50 15.36 7.65 10.78
N LEU A 51 14.69 7.75 9.64
CA LEU A 51 15.19 8.38 8.42
C LEU A 51 15.07 9.92 8.46
#